data_AF-A0A1T4XBC6-F1
#
_entry.id   AF-A0A1T4XBC6-F1
#
_cell.length_a   1.000
_cell.length_b   1.000
_cell.length_c   1.000
_cell.angle_alpha   90.00
_cell.angle_beta   90.00
_cell.angle_gamma   90.00
#
_symmetry.space_group_name_H-M   'P 1'
#
loop_
_entity.id
_entity.type
_entity.pdbx_description
1 polymer ?
#
loop_
_entity_poly.entity_id
_entity_poly.type
_entity_poly.pdbx_seq_one_letter_code
_entity_poly.pdbx_strand_id
1 'polypeptide(L)' 'MSWTTERAKVASLSRSRNSDDPDLVAARTNLRVARIEDYIERVVNAAPPLTPEQRDRIAALLRPASANE' A
#
# COMPACT_ATOMS: atom_id res chain seq x y z
N MET A 1 2.06 4.87 8.06
CA MET A 1 0.74 5.34 8.58
C MET A 1 -0.19 4.15 8.59
N SER A 2 -1.00 3.94 9.64
CA SER A 2 -1.96 2.82 9.62
C SER A 2 -3.00 3.06 8.52
N TRP A 3 -3.32 2.02 7.75
CA TRP A 3 -4.36 2.08 6.71
C TRP A 3 -5.72 2.58 7.25
N THR A 4 -5.94 2.46 8.56
CA THR A 4 -7.12 2.98 9.25
C THR A 4 -7.22 4.51 9.21
N THR A 5 -6.09 5.22 9.26
CA THR A 5 -6.02 6.68 9.16
C THR A 5 -6.45 7.16 7.77
N GLU A 6 -5.89 6.56 6.72
CA GLU A 6 -6.27 6.90 5.33
C GLU A 6 -7.72 6.55 5.05
N ARG A 7 -8.23 5.45 5.63
CA ARG A 7 -9.65 5.09 5.54
C ARG A 7 -10.55 6.14 6.20
N ALA A 8 -10.18 6.65 7.37
CA ALA A 8 -10.92 7.71 8.04
C ALA A 8 -10.90 9.01 7.21
N LYS A 9 -9.76 9.34 6.61
CA LYS A 9 -9.61 10.50 5.71
C LYS A 9 -10.52 10.39 4.49
N VAL A 10 -10.54 9.24 3.81
CA VAL A 10 -11.46 8.99 2.68
C VAL A 10 -12.91 9.15 3.12
N ALA A 11 -13.30 8.56 4.25
CA ALA A 11 -14.67 8.63 4.75
C ALA A 11 -15.11 10.05 5.14
N SER A 12 -14.18 10.89 5.60
CA SER A 12 -14.42 12.30 5.89
C SER A 12 -14.60 13.12 4.60
N LEU A 13 -13.65 12.99 3.67
CA LEU A 13 -13.64 13.75 2.41
C LEU A 13 -14.79 13.39 1.49
N SER A 14 -15.16 12.11 1.38
CA SER A 14 -16.24 11.66 0.50
C SER A 14 -17.63 12.17 0.89
N ARG A 15 -17.79 12.75 2.09
CA ARG A 15 -19.06 13.34 2.55
C ARG A 15 -19.28 14.75 2.03
N SER A 16 -18.21 15.47 1.73
CA SER A 16 -18.25 16.91 1.44
C SER A 16 -17.57 17.29 0.13
N ARG A 17 -16.87 16.36 -0.52
CA ARG A 17 -16.11 16.60 -1.75
C ARG A 17 -16.61 15.75 -2.90
N ASN A 18 -16.46 16.29 -4.11
CA ASN A 18 -16.75 15.57 -5.34
C ASN A 18 -15.73 14.45 -5.54
N SER A 19 -16.08 13.47 -6.37
CA SER A 19 -15.27 12.27 -6.61
C SER A 19 -13.90 12.53 -7.23
N ASP A 20 -13.75 13.66 -7.92
CA ASP A 20 -12.56 14.15 -8.63
C ASP A 20 -11.74 15.15 -7.80
N ASP A 21 -12.18 15.49 -6.58
CA ASP A 21 -11.42 16.34 -5.67
C ASP A 21 -10.01 15.74 -5.43
N PRO A 22 -8.95 16.53 -5.61
CA PRO A 22 -7.58 16.02 -5.58
C PRO A 22 -7.21 15.43 -4.21
N ASP A 23 -7.73 15.96 -3.11
CA ASP A 23 -7.47 15.43 -1.77
C ASP A 23 -8.15 14.08 -1.56
N LEU A 24 -9.37 13.90 -2.08
CA LEU A 24 -10.08 12.62 -2.03
C LEU A 24 -9.40 11.56 -2.90
N VAL A 25 -8.95 11.93 -4.10
CA VAL A 25 -8.18 11.03 -4.98
C VAL A 25 -6.87 10.62 -4.30
N ALA A 26 -6.13 11.56 -3.74
CA ALA A 26 -4.90 11.29 -3.01
C ALA A 26 -5.14 10.35 -1.81
N ALA A 27 -6.16 10.63 -1.00
CA ALA A 27 -6.51 9.78 0.16
C ALA A 27 -6.89 8.35 -0.26
N ARG A 28 -7.57 8.16 -1.40
CA ARG A 28 -7.89 6.82 -1.93
C ARG A 28 -6.64 6.09 -2.40
N THR A 29 -5.74 6.77 -3.10
CA THR A 29 -4.45 6.21 -3.53
C THR A 29 -3.63 5.78 -2.33
N ASN A 30 -3.48 6.66 -1.34
CA ASN A 30 -2.74 6.37 -0.10
C ASN A 30 -3.35 5.19 0.67
N LEU A 31 -4.68 5.13 0.79
CA LEU A 31 -5.36 3.99 1.40
C LEU A 31 -5.02 2.68 0.67
N ARG A 32 -5.00 2.69 -0.66
CA ARG A 32 -4.66 1.50 -1.44
C ARG A 32 -3.21 1.08 -1.23
N VAL A 33 -2.26 2.02 -1.20
CA VAL A 33 -0.85 1.76 -0.90
C VAL A 33 -0.70 1.16 0.50
N ALA A 34 -1.26 1.80 1.53
CA ALA A 34 -1.17 1.33 2.91
C ALA A 34 -1.81 -0.07 3.10
N ARG A 35 -2.87 -0.39 2.36
CA ARG A 35 -3.49 -1.73 2.37
C ARG A 35 -2.61 -2.80 1.75
N ILE A 36 -1.84 -2.46 0.71
CA ILE A 36 -0.89 -3.38 0.08
C ILE A 36 0.31 -3.62 1.00
N GLU A 37 0.84 -2.56 1.63
CA GLU A 37 1.93 -2.66 2.61
C GLU A 37 1.57 -3.60 3.76
N ASP A 38 0.41 -3.36 4.40
CA ASP A 38 -0.12 -4.20 5.49
C ASP A 38 -0.32 -5.66 5.06
N TYR A 39 -0.82 -5.87 3.83
CA TYR A 39 -0.99 -7.22 3.28
C TYR A 39 0.35 -7.93 3.10
N ILE A 40 1.36 -7.26 2.54
CA ILE A 40 2.70 -7.81 2.34
C ILE A 40 3.33 -8.17 3.69
N GLU A 41 3.28 -7.25 4.66
CA GLU A 41 3.83 -7.48 5.99
C GLU A 41 3.19 -8.70 6.66
N ARG A 42 1.85 -8.79 6.62
CA ARG A 42 1.12 -9.93 7.19
C ARG A 42 1.50 -11.25 6.52
N VAL A 43 1.66 -11.28 5.20
CA VAL A 43 2.03 -12.49 4.47
C VAL A 43 3.47 -12.91 4.80
N VAL A 44 4.41 -11.97 4.83
CA VAL A 44 5.81 -12.25 5.15
C VAL A 44 5.96 -12.73 6.60
N ASN A 45 5.25 -12.11 7.54
CA ASN A 45 5.29 -12.50 8.96
C ASN A 45 4.62 -13.85 9.23
N ALA A 46 3.62 -14.24 8.44
CA ALA A 46 2.96 -15.54 8.55
C ALA A 46 3.75 -16.69 7.92
N ALA A 47 4.75 -16.38 7.08
CA ALA A 47 5.59 -17.41 6.48
C ALA A 47 6.49 -18.06 7.53
N PRO A 48 6.79 -19.37 7.44
CA PRO A 48 7.91 -19.97 8.15
C PRO A 48 9.20 -19.16 7.89
N PRO A 49 10.18 -19.17 8.80
CA PRO A 49 11.41 -18.40 8.64
C PRO A 49 12.04 -18.59 7.26
N LEU A 50 11.95 -17.56 6.42
CA LEU A 50 12.52 -17.55 5.08
C LEU A 50 14.04 -17.41 5.17
N THR A 51 14.76 -18.13 4.31
CA THR A 51 16.21 -17.93 4.16
C THR A 51 16.50 -16.55 3.58
N PRO A 52 17.71 -15.99 3.78
CA PRO A 52 18.10 -14.70 3.18
C PRO A 52 17.85 -14.66 1.67
N GLU A 53 18.21 -15.73 0.93
CA GLU A 53 18.09 -15.81 -0.53
C GLU A 53 16.61 -15.85 -0.99
N GLN A 54 15.72 -16.41 -0.17
CA GLN A 54 14.28 -16.39 -0.45
C GLN A 54 13.70 -14.98 -0.25
N ARG A 55 14.16 -14.25 0.77
CA ARG A 55 13.78 -12.85 0.99
C ARG A 55 14.28 -11.97 -0.14
N ASP A 56 15.50 -12.17 -0.60
CA ASP A 56 16.09 -11.41 -1.72
C ASP A 56 15.31 -11.61 -3.02
N ARG A 57 14.90 -12.85 -3.33
CA ARG A 57 14.04 -13.13 -4.48
C ARG A 57 12.69 -12.45 -4.41
N ILE A 58 12.05 -12.43 -3.23
CA ILE A 58 10.78 -11.72 -3.02
C ILE A 58 10.98 -10.21 -3.17
N ALA A 59 12.04 -9.66 -2.58
CA ALA A 59 12.37 -8.24 -2.70
C ALA A 59 12.64 -7.82 -4.16
N ALA A 60 13.24 -8.70 -4.96
CA ALA A 60 13.45 -8.45 -6.39
C ALA A 60 12.13 -8.32 -7.18
N LEU A 61 11.05 -8.98 -6.77
CA LEU A 61 9.72 -8.83 -7.40
C LEU A 61 9.07 -7.47 -7.12
N LEU A 62 9.43 -6.86 -5.99
CA LEU A 62 8.88 -5.57 -5.54
C LEU A 62 9.71 -4.38 -6.02
N ARG A 63 10.94 -4.63 -6.49
CA ARG A 63 11.77 -3.61 -7.09
C ARG A 63 11.09 -3.19 -8.41
N PRO A 64 10.85 -1.89 -8.66
CA PRO A 64 10.44 -1.46 -9.98
C PRO A 64 11.48 -2.00 -10.97
N ALA A 65 11.05 -2.79 -11.95
CA ALA A 65 11.85 -2.96 -13.16
C ALA A 65 12.16 -1.53 -13.60
N SER A 66 13.44 -1.19 -13.70
CA SER A 66 13.91 0.14 -14.11
C SER A 66 12.92 0.71 -15.11
N ALA A 67 12.45 1.93 -14.87
CA ALA A 67 11.57 2.64 -15.79
C ALA A 67 11.98 2.26 -17.22
N ASN A 68 11.09 1.58 -17.95
CA ASN A 68 11.28 1.39 -19.37
C ASN A 68 11.21 2.80 -19.96
N GLU A 69 12.37 3.45 -20.01
CA GLU A 69 12.67 4.66 -20.79
C GLU A 69 13.09 4.24 -22.20
#